data_AF-A0A401HNL0-F1
#
_entry.id   AF-A0A401HNL0-F1
#
_cell.length_a   1.000
_cell.length_b   1.000
_cell.length_c   1.000
_cell.angle_alpha   90.00
_cell.angle_beta   90.00
_cell.angle_gamma   90.00
#
_symmetry.space_group_name_H-M   'P 1'
#
loop_
_entity.id
_entity.type
_entity.pdbx_description
1 polymer ?
#
loop_
_entity_poly.entity_id
_entity_poly.type
_entity_poly.pdbx_seq_one_letter_code
_entity_poly.pdbx_strand_id
1 'polypeptide(L)'
;MKNTDVEKNVLIREIYGMIREIRRELNLKDIKLEIVDVEIIREGGDTLLNICVLTRSDKSTIIGPGGWVVGKLREYLKDRFPGNLKILVDTYIDRVIIRKKMEKALSTLESIGLKKGERIVILVQCCYDLGVLDFLRKYFKVFVVSLSIGSVVLPPKNRKLIEDYLLKHRIPHKFLNPIELKGEDIKEVLGRYPCDFCNDVVFKFVVEECKRMGIGYLINNHIHQEIERFKDIYLINFLKLYPLKRDTLRINYPYLKCPLMIQSLKRDKDLKVKVIRDIVSEVYEGLMEPGIGAEVILEIGRVGENKKKKI
;
A
#
# COMPACT_ATOMS: atom_id res chain seq x y z
N MET A 1 -16.05 -4.18 -33.56
CA MET A 1 -16.02 -4.83 -32.22
C MET A 1 -14.90 -5.86 -32.25
N LYS A 2 -13.92 -5.76 -31.36
CA LYS A 2 -12.66 -6.51 -31.46
C LYS A 2 -12.88 -7.96 -30.99
N ASN A 3 -12.22 -8.93 -31.61
CA ASN A 3 -12.31 -10.38 -31.31
C ASN A 3 -12.24 -10.71 -29.81
N THR A 4 -11.52 -9.88 -29.05
CA THR A 4 -11.31 -9.95 -27.60
C THR A 4 -12.58 -9.75 -26.77
N ASP A 5 -13.53 -8.91 -27.21
CA ASP A 5 -14.79 -8.66 -26.49
C ASP A 5 -15.75 -9.85 -26.61
N VAL A 6 -15.67 -10.59 -27.73
CA VAL A 6 -16.49 -11.79 -27.96
C VAL A 6 -16.01 -12.93 -27.06
N GLU A 7 -14.69 -13.15 -26.97
CA GLU A 7 -14.08 -14.15 -26.08
C GLU A 7 -14.39 -13.89 -24.61
N LYS A 8 -14.31 -12.62 -24.17
CA LYS A 8 -14.69 -12.22 -22.80
C LYS A 8 -16.15 -12.54 -22.49
N ASN A 9 -17.07 -12.20 -23.39
CA ASN A 9 -18.51 -12.46 -23.19
C ASN A 9 -18.87 -13.95 -23.15
N VAL A 10 -18.11 -14.80 -23.86
CA VAL A 10 -18.25 -16.26 -23.75
C VAL A 10 -17.77 -16.73 -22.39
N LEU A 11 -16.57 -16.31 -21.97
CA LEU A 11 -16.01 -16.68 -20.67
C LEU A 11 -16.88 -16.23 -19.49
N ILE A 12 -17.48 -15.03 -19.56
CA ILE A 12 -18.43 -14.53 -18.55
C ILE A 12 -19.63 -15.48 -18.42
N ARG A 13 -20.22 -15.90 -19.53
CA ARG A 13 -21.37 -16.82 -19.54
C ARG A 13 -21.01 -18.19 -18.99
N GLU A 14 -19.84 -18.71 -19.34
CA GLU A 14 -19.33 -19.97 -18.80
C GLU A 14 -19.12 -19.91 -17.29
N ILE A 15 -18.41 -18.88 -16.80
CA ILE A 15 -18.18 -18.66 -15.37
C ILE A 15 -19.50 -18.53 -14.61
N TYR A 16 -20.46 -17.77 -15.16
CA TYR A 16 -21.80 -17.64 -14.58
C TYR A 16 -22.48 -19.00 -14.43
N GLY A 17 -22.43 -19.84 -15.48
CA GLY A 17 -22.99 -21.20 -15.46
C GLY A 17 -22.33 -22.09 -14.41
N MET A 18 -20.99 -22.12 -14.38
CA MET A 18 -20.22 -22.89 -13.41
C MET A 18 -20.51 -22.47 -11.97
N ILE A 19 -20.62 -21.17 -11.69
CA ILE A 19 -20.95 -20.67 -10.35
C ILE A 19 -22.34 -21.16 -9.92
N ARG A 20 -23.34 -21.14 -10.81
CA ARG A 20 -24.68 -21.66 -10.49
C ARG A 20 -24.66 -23.15 -10.19
N GLU A 21 -23.90 -23.93 -10.95
CA GLU A 21 -23.74 -25.36 -10.71
C GLU A 21 -23.04 -25.63 -9.36
N ILE A 22 -21.89 -25.01 -9.11
CA ILE A 22 -21.15 -25.12 -7.84
C ILE A 22 -22.03 -24.75 -6.65
N ARG A 23 -22.84 -23.69 -6.76
CA ARG A 23 -23.75 -23.28 -5.69
C ARG A 23 -24.82 -24.33 -5.43
N ARG A 24 -25.35 -24.98 -6.46
CA ARG A 24 -26.29 -26.10 -6.30
C ARG A 24 -25.64 -27.31 -5.65
N GLU A 25 -24.42 -27.67 -6.06
CA GLU A 25 -23.66 -28.76 -5.43
C GLU A 25 -23.42 -28.52 -3.93
N LEU A 26 -23.18 -27.25 -3.56
CA LEU A 26 -22.96 -26.84 -2.18
C LEU A 26 -24.26 -26.58 -1.40
N ASN A 27 -25.44 -26.90 -1.97
CA ASN A 27 -26.77 -26.64 -1.39
C ASN A 27 -26.97 -25.17 -0.98
N LEU A 28 -26.38 -24.23 -1.74
CA LEU A 28 -26.53 -22.80 -1.53
C LEU A 28 -27.69 -22.26 -2.37
N LYS A 29 -28.32 -21.19 -1.88
CA LYS A 29 -29.42 -20.52 -2.61
C LYS A 29 -28.94 -20.08 -4.01
N ASP A 30 -29.77 -20.32 -5.02
CA ASP A 30 -29.59 -19.75 -6.35
C ASP A 30 -29.92 -18.25 -6.26
N ILE A 31 -28.92 -17.42 -6.53
CA ILE A 31 -29.02 -15.96 -6.42
C ILE A 31 -28.62 -15.41 -7.78
N LYS A 32 -29.43 -14.49 -8.31
CA LYS A 32 -29.08 -13.76 -9.54
C LYS A 32 -27.81 -12.95 -9.27
N LEU A 33 -26.79 -13.16 -10.08
CA LEU A 33 -25.52 -12.44 -10.00
C LEU A 33 -25.24 -11.73 -11.32
N GLU A 34 -24.50 -10.63 -11.26
CA GLU A 34 -24.08 -9.87 -12.44
C GLU A 34 -22.56 -9.73 -12.51
N ILE A 35 -21.96 -10.40 -13.49
CA ILE A 35 -20.54 -10.25 -13.86
C ILE A 35 -20.47 -9.20 -14.96
N VAL A 36 -19.78 -8.10 -14.68
CA VAL A 36 -19.64 -6.94 -15.57
C VAL A 36 -18.48 -7.12 -16.54
N ASP A 37 -17.35 -7.67 -16.08
CA ASP A 37 -16.17 -7.91 -16.92
C ASP A 37 -15.30 -9.02 -16.32
N VAL A 38 -14.41 -9.58 -17.15
CA VAL A 38 -13.34 -10.50 -16.74
C VAL A 38 -12.02 -10.07 -17.36
N GLU A 39 -10.96 -10.11 -16.56
CA GLU A 39 -9.60 -9.81 -16.98
C GLU A 39 -8.69 -10.99 -16.67
N ILE A 40 -7.88 -11.39 -17.65
CA ILE A 40 -6.88 -12.43 -17.49
C ILE A 40 -5.51 -11.77 -17.55
N ILE A 41 -4.77 -11.85 -16.46
CA ILE A 41 -3.41 -11.31 -16.34
C ILE A 41 -2.47 -12.51 -16.19
N ARG A 42 -1.41 -12.56 -17.01
CA ARG A 42 -0.38 -13.60 -16.94
C ARG A 42 0.89 -13.01 -16.36
N GLU A 43 1.34 -13.54 -15.23
CA GLU A 43 2.55 -13.08 -14.54
C GLU A 43 3.43 -14.27 -14.15
N GLY A 44 4.68 -14.30 -14.62
CA GLY A 44 5.68 -15.27 -14.17
C GLY A 44 5.32 -16.74 -14.42
N GLY A 45 4.43 -17.04 -15.38
CA GLY A 45 3.95 -18.39 -15.66
C GLY A 45 2.64 -18.77 -14.95
N ASP A 46 2.20 -17.98 -13.96
CA ASP A 46 0.90 -18.12 -13.30
C ASP A 46 -0.18 -17.29 -14.02
N THR A 47 -1.45 -17.63 -13.78
CA THR A 47 -2.60 -16.92 -14.32
C THR A 47 -3.46 -16.31 -13.22
N LEU A 48 -3.74 -15.01 -13.33
CA LEU A 48 -4.67 -14.28 -12.48
C LEU A 48 -5.94 -13.96 -13.26
N LEU A 49 -7.07 -14.55 -12.86
CA LEU A 49 -8.39 -14.25 -13.37
C LEU A 49 -9.09 -13.27 -12.42
N ASN A 50 -9.30 -12.04 -12.86
CA ASN A 50 -10.06 -11.05 -12.12
C ASN A 50 -11.50 -10.98 -12.65
N ILE A 51 -12.48 -11.31 -11.81
CA ILE A 51 -13.91 -11.26 -12.11
C ILE A 51 -14.46 -9.97 -11.53
N CYS A 52 -14.91 -9.06 -12.39
CA CYS A 52 -15.54 -7.81 -11.97
C CYS A 52 -17.06 -7.99 -11.91
N VAL A 53 -17.66 -7.69 -10.76
CA VAL A 53 -19.10 -7.79 -10.53
C VAL A 53 -19.73 -6.44 -10.24
N LEU A 54 -21.04 -6.31 -10.40
CA LEU A 54 -21.71 -5.04 -10.21
C LEU A 54 -21.70 -4.59 -8.74
N THR A 55 -22.06 -5.48 -7.81
CA THR A 55 -22.24 -5.13 -6.39
C THR A 55 -21.40 -5.98 -5.43
N ARG A 56 -21.29 -5.53 -4.17
CA ARG A 56 -20.67 -6.33 -3.09
C ARG A 56 -21.43 -7.62 -2.82
N SER A 57 -22.76 -7.62 -2.96
CA SER A 57 -23.59 -8.82 -2.82
C SER A 57 -23.28 -9.86 -3.92
N ASP A 58 -23.05 -9.41 -5.15
CA ASP A 58 -22.59 -10.29 -6.23
C ASP A 58 -21.21 -10.86 -5.89
N LYS A 59 -20.29 -10.04 -5.38
CA LYS A 59 -18.95 -10.47 -4.98
C LYS A 59 -19.03 -11.56 -3.90
N SER A 60 -19.85 -11.35 -2.87
CA SER A 60 -20.10 -12.36 -1.84
C SER A 60 -20.75 -13.64 -2.41
N THR A 61 -21.57 -13.52 -3.44
CA THR A 61 -22.21 -14.67 -4.11
C THR A 61 -21.19 -15.53 -4.87
N ILE A 62 -20.22 -14.90 -5.54
CA ILE A 62 -19.13 -15.61 -6.25
C ILE A 62 -18.11 -16.19 -5.27
N ILE A 63 -17.72 -15.45 -4.23
CA ILE A 63 -16.79 -15.94 -3.21
C ILE A 63 -17.41 -17.12 -2.45
N GLY A 64 -18.68 -16.98 -2.05
CA GLY A 64 -19.40 -17.95 -1.26
C GLY A 64 -18.97 -18.00 0.21
N PRO A 65 -19.70 -18.73 1.07
CA PRO A 65 -19.34 -18.92 2.47
C PRO A 65 -17.93 -19.50 2.58
N GLY A 66 -17.06 -18.89 3.39
CA GLY A 66 -15.68 -19.35 3.59
C GLY A 66 -14.81 -19.41 2.32
N GLY A 67 -15.21 -18.77 1.21
CA GLY A 67 -14.48 -18.85 -0.06
C GLY A 67 -14.68 -20.17 -0.84
N TRP A 68 -15.66 -21.00 -0.45
CA TRP A 68 -15.84 -22.32 -1.04
C TRP A 68 -16.25 -22.29 -2.52
N VAL A 69 -17.09 -21.33 -2.91
CA VAL A 69 -17.58 -21.23 -4.30
C VAL A 69 -16.44 -20.83 -5.23
N VAL A 70 -15.67 -19.80 -4.87
CA VAL A 70 -14.50 -19.39 -5.67
C VAL A 70 -13.37 -20.43 -5.64
N GLY A 71 -13.23 -21.17 -4.53
CA GLY A 71 -12.30 -22.29 -4.40
C GLY A 71 -12.61 -23.42 -5.38
N LYS A 72 -13.87 -23.88 -5.43
CA LYS A 72 -14.33 -24.88 -6.43
C LYS A 72 -14.25 -24.34 -7.86
N LEU A 73 -14.60 -23.07 -8.08
CA LEU A 73 -14.51 -22.44 -9.39
C LEU A 73 -13.06 -22.46 -9.92
N ARG A 74 -12.09 -22.20 -9.04
CA ARG A 74 -10.66 -22.32 -9.36
C ARG A 74 -10.30 -23.75 -9.75
N GLU A 75 -10.80 -24.77 -9.05
CA GLU A 75 -10.54 -26.17 -9.40
C GLU A 75 -11.10 -26.55 -10.76
N TYR A 76 -12.30 -26.05 -11.10
CA TYR A 76 -12.95 -26.30 -12.40
C TYR A 76 -12.21 -25.63 -13.56
N LEU A 77 -11.58 -24.48 -13.30
CA LEU A 77 -10.92 -23.68 -14.33
C LEU A 77 -9.40 -23.93 -14.43
N LYS A 78 -8.78 -24.62 -13.46
CA LYS A 78 -7.32 -24.75 -13.37
C LYS A 78 -6.68 -25.30 -14.66
N ASP A 79 -7.33 -26.27 -15.31
CA ASP A 79 -6.75 -26.95 -16.48
C ASP A 79 -6.89 -26.12 -17.78
N ARG A 80 -7.66 -25.03 -17.74
CA ARG A 80 -7.82 -24.09 -18.87
C ARG A 80 -6.77 -22.99 -18.90
N PHE A 81 -6.04 -22.81 -17.80
CA PHE A 81 -5.07 -21.72 -17.66
C PHE A 81 -3.69 -22.29 -17.33
N PRO A 82 -2.62 -21.73 -17.91
CA PRO A 82 -1.27 -22.15 -17.57
C PRO A 82 -0.91 -21.74 -16.12
N GLY A 83 -0.12 -22.59 -15.46
CA GLY A 83 0.40 -22.36 -14.12
C GLY A 83 -0.67 -22.42 -13.03
N ASN A 84 -0.40 -21.76 -11.89
CA ASN A 84 -1.38 -21.69 -10.83
C ASN A 84 -2.43 -20.62 -11.15
N LEU A 85 -3.68 -21.05 -11.26
CA LEU A 85 -4.81 -20.14 -11.37
C LEU A 85 -5.11 -19.48 -10.02
N LYS A 86 -5.08 -18.15 -9.99
CA LYS A 86 -5.61 -17.34 -8.88
C LYS A 86 -6.86 -16.61 -9.37
N ILE A 87 -7.93 -16.65 -8.59
CA ILE A 87 -9.17 -15.92 -8.90
C ILE A 87 -9.32 -14.78 -7.90
N LEU A 88 -9.48 -13.57 -8.42
CA LEU A 88 -9.90 -12.39 -7.65
C LEU A 88 -11.30 -11.99 -8.07
N VAL A 89 -12.06 -11.44 -7.14
CA VAL A 89 -13.39 -10.92 -7.40
C VAL A 89 -13.43 -9.46 -6.93
N ASP A 90 -13.58 -8.53 -7.85
CA ASP A 90 -13.63 -7.10 -7.61
C ASP A 90 -15.01 -6.53 -7.90
N THR A 91 -15.40 -5.43 -7.26
CA THR A 91 -16.65 -4.74 -7.62
C THR A 91 -16.38 -3.61 -8.61
N TYR A 92 -17.34 -3.37 -9.50
CA TYR A 92 -17.29 -2.29 -10.48
C TYR A 92 -17.22 -0.93 -9.79
N ILE A 93 -17.97 -0.77 -8.70
CA ILE A 93 -17.98 0.45 -7.88
C ILE A 93 -16.57 0.72 -7.31
N ASP A 94 -15.90 -0.30 -6.75
CA ASP A 94 -14.53 -0.13 -6.22
C ASP A 94 -13.56 0.30 -7.34
N ARG A 95 -13.65 -0.29 -8.54
CA ARG A 95 -12.85 0.11 -9.71
C ARG A 95 -13.09 1.56 -10.12
N VAL A 96 -14.36 1.98 -10.18
CA VAL A 96 -14.73 3.36 -10.53
C VAL A 96 -14.21 4.35 -9.48
N ILE A 97 -14.33 4.02 -8.19
CA ILE A 97 -13.83 4.88 -7.10
C ILE A 97 -12.30 5.02 -7.17
N ILE A 98 -11.58 3.91 -7.33
CA ILE A 98 -10.11 3.93 -7.45
C ILE A 98 -9.70 4.78 -8.67
N ARG A 99 -10.36 4.59 -9.81
CA ARG A 99 -10.07 5.37 -11.03
C ARG A 99 -10.29 6.87 -10.81
N LYS A 100 -11.41 7.26 -10.20
CA LYS A 100 -11.69 8.68 -9.86
C LYS A 100 -10.66 9.24 -8.89
N LYS A 101 -10.24 8.47 -7.87
CA LYS A 101 -9.16 8.87 -6.95
C LYS A 101 -7.84 9.08 -7.70
N MET A 102 -7.48 8.19 -8.63
CA MET A 102 -6.29 8.34 -9.48
C MET A 102 -6.35 9.60 -10.35
N GLU A 103 -7.47 9.83 -11.04
CA GLU A 103 -7.67 11.00 -11.90
C GLU A 103 -7.57 12.31 -11.09
N LYS A 104 -8.19 12.35 -9.90
CA LYS A 104 -8.05 13.48 -8.97
C LYS A 104 -6.59 13.68 -8.54
N ALA A 105 -5.90 12.61 -8.13
CA ALA A 105 -4.51 12.67 -7.70
C ALA A 105 -3.60 13.25 -8.79
N LEU A 106 -3.75 12.78 -10.04
CA LEU A 106 -2.99 13.26 -11.19
C LEU A 106 -3.28 14.74 -11.48
N SER A 107 -4.55 15.13 -11.48
CA SER A 107 -4.94 16.54 -11.67
C SER A 107 -4.36 17.45 -10.58
N THR A 108 -4.31 16.99 -9.32
CA THR A 108 -3.67 17.73 -8.23
C THR A 108 -2.15 17.85 -8.42
N LEU A 109 -1.47 16.79 -8.88
CA LEU A 109 -0.03 16.86 -9.17
C LEU A 109 0.27 17.83 -10.32
N GLU A 110 -0.56 17.81 -11.36
CA GLU A 110 -0.43 18.73 -12.50
C GLU A 110 -0.66 20.19 -12.09
N SER A 111 -1.60 20.47 -11.18
CA SER A 111 -1.90 21.83 -10.73
C SER A 111 -0.77 22.47 -9.93
N ILE A 112 0.05 21.67 -9.25
CA ILE A 112 1.29 22.12 -8.60
C ILE A 112 2.52 22.08 -9.55
N GLY A 113 2.30 21.79 -10.82
CA GLY A 113 3.33 21.75 -11.86
C GLY A 113 4.18 20.47 -11.88
N LEU A 114 3.88 19.46 -11.06
CA LEU A 114 4.65 18.23 -11.00
C LEU A 114 4.24 17.28 -12.15
N LYS A 115 5.09 17.22 -13.19
CA LYS A 115 4.87 16.41 -14.39
C LYS A 115 5.82 15.22 -14.47
N LYS A 116 5.46 14.23 -15.29
CA LYS A 116 6.33 13.07 -15.56
C LYS A 116 7.70 13.53 -16.06
N GLY A 117 8.77 12.94 -15.53
CA GLY A 117 10.16 13.26 -15.85
C GLY A 117 10.79 14.35 -15.00
N GLU A 118 9.99 15.07 -14.19
CA GLU A 118 10.50 16.04 -13.23
C GLU A 118 11.38 15.41 -12.15
N ARG A 119 12.24 16.24 -11.55
CA ARG A 119 13.10 15.84 -10.45
C ARG A 119 12.32 15.92 -9.15
N ILE A 120 12.37 14.86 -8.36
CA ILE A 120 11.75 14.81 -7.03
C ILE A 120 12.74 14.27 -6.00
N VAL A 121 12.66 14.79 -4.78
CA VAL A 121 13.33 14.18 -3.63
C VAL A 121 12.32 13.27 -2.93
N ILE A 122 12.73 12.07 -2.57
CA ILE A 122 11.91 11.13 -1.79
C ILE A 122 12.60 10.88 -0.45
N LEU A 123 11.88 11.15 0.63
CA LEU A 123 12.30 10.75 1.96
C LEU A 123 11.97 9.27 2.16
N VAL A 124 13.00 8.44 2.37
CA VAL A 124 12.82 7.00 2.66
C VAL A 124 13.27 6.69 4.08
N GLN A 125 12.32 6.43 4.98
CA GLN A 125 12.57 6.12 6.40
C GLN A 125 11.93 4.80 6.82
N CYS A 126 10.62 4.68 6.63
CA CYS A 126 9.84 3.63 7.25
C CYS A 126 8.56 3.30 6.47
N CYS A 127 7.74 2.40 6.99
CA CYS A 127 6.47 1.97 6.41
C CYS A 127 6.64 1.47 4.96
N TYR A 128 5.93 2.09 4.02
CA TYR A 128 5.87 1.70 2.60
C TYR A 128 6.82 2.50 1.70
N ASP A 129 7.74 3.29 2.27
CA ASP A 129 8.55 4.25 1.50
C ASP A 129 9.35 3.60 0.36
N LEU A 130 9.88 2.37 0.54
CA LEU A 130 10.58 1.64 -0.53
C LEU A 130 9.65 1.26 -1.69
N GLY A 131 8.42 0.83 -1.40
CA GLY A 131 7.45 0.51 -2.44
C GLY A 131 6.97 1.77 -3.18
N VAL A 132 6.80 2.88 -2.47
CA VAL A 132 6.49 4.18 -3.07
C VAL A 132 7.65 4.67 -3.95
N LEU A 133 8.91 4.51 -3.49
CA LEU A 133 10.09 4.81 -4.29
C LEU A 133 10.12 4.00 -5.59
N ASP A 134 9.89 2.68 -5.54
CA ASP A 134 9.88 1.85 -6.74
C ASP A 134 8.77 2.26 -7.72
N PHE A 135 7.61 2.63 -7.20
CA PHE A 135 6.52 3.13 -8.02
C PHE A 135 6.90 4.45 -8.70
N LEU A 136 7.36 5.44 -7.93
CA LEU A 136 7.61 6.79 -8.43
C LEU A 136 8.81 6.89 -9.38
N ARG A 137 9.85 6.06 -9.20
CA ARG A 137 11.03 6.07 -10.09
C ARG A 137 10.71 5.64 -11.53
N LYS A 138 9.54 5.05 -11.78
CA LYS A 138 9.04 4.73 -13.14
C LYS A 138 8.56 5.98 -13.90
N TYR A 139 8.28 7.06 -13.17
CA TYR A 139 7.66 8.27 -13.72
C TYR A 139 8.51 9.52 -13.51
N PHE A 140 9.38 9.57 -12.50
CA PHE A 140 10.14 10.75 -12.11
C PHE A 140 11.64 10.48 -12.00
N LYS A 141 12.44 11.54 -12.08
CA LYS A 141 13.88 11.51 -11.78
C LYS A 141 14.04 11.63 -10.26
N VAL A 142 14.17 10.50 -9.60
CA VAL A 142 14.19 10.44 -8.13
C VAL A 142 15.59 10.68 -7.57
N PHE A 143 15.67 11.41 -6.46
CA PHE A 143 16.81 11.43 -5.56
C PHE A 143 16.34 11.04 -4.17
N VAL A 144 17.02 10.11 -3.52
CA VAL A 144 16.59 9.59 -2.22
C VAL A 144 17.36 10.26 -1.10
N VAL A 145 16.63 10.74 -0.09
CA VAL A 145 17.22 11.18 1.16
C VAL A 145 16.77 10.23 2.26
N SER A 146 17.72 9.83 3.11
CA SER A 146 17.43 9.10 4.34
C SER A 146 18.13 9.77 5.52
N LEU A 147 17.45 9.87 6.65
CA LEU A 147 17.88 10.50 7.89
C LEU A 147 18.40 9.42 8.85
N SER A 148 19.72 9.32 9.00
CA SER A 148 20.36 8.40 9.94
C SER A 148 20.61 9.09 11.28
N ILE A 149 19.51 9.48 11.93
CA ILE A 149 19.52 10.15 13.24
C ILE A 149 19.46 9.10 14.35
N GLY A 150 20.64 8.79 14.87
CA GLY A 150 20.85 7.69 15.80
C GLY A 150 20.32 6.36 15.27
N SER A 151 20.23 5.35 16.14
CA SER A 151 19.58 4.08 15.83
C SER A 151 18.04 4.14 15.92
N VAL A 152 17.50 5.30 16.31
CA VAL A 152 16.11 5.45 16.76
C VAL A 152 15.19 5.86 15.61
N VAL A 153 15.65 6.75 14.72
CA VAL A 153 14.91 7.14 13.52
C VAL A 153 15.12 6.12 12.40
N LEU A 154 16.39 5.79 12.12
CA LEU A 154 16.75 4.80 11.10
C LEU A 154 17.62 3.69 11.71
N PRO A 155 17.03 2.55 12.11
CA PRO A 155 17.79 1.46 12.71
C PRO A 155 18.71 0.80 11.66
N PRO A 156 19.85 0.21 12.07
CA PRO A 156 20.81 -0.40 11.15
C PRO A 156 20.20 -1.41 10.17
N LYS A 157 19.20 -2.18 10.62
CA LYS A 157 18.47 -3.12 9.76
C LYS A 157 17.72 -2.41 8.62
N ASN A 158 16.98 -1.34 8.91
CA ASN A 158 16.27 -0.58 7.87
C ASN A 158 17.26 0.15 6.97
N ARG A 159 18.31 0.75 7.55
CA ARG A 159 19.38 1.40 6.78
C ARG A 159 19.96 0.45 5.74
N LYS A 160 20.34 -0.77 6.16
CA LYS A 160 20.87 -1.80 5.27
C LYS A 160 19.87 -2.16 4.16
N LEU A 161 18.61 -2.39 4.50
CA LEU A 161 17.57 -2.70 3.49
C LEU A 161 17.40 -1.58 2.45
N ILE A 162 17.42 -0.32 2.91
CA ILE A 162 17.36 0.84 2.02
C ILE A 162 18.61 0.92 1.15
N GLU A 163 19.79 0.86 1.75
CA GLU A 163 21.07 0.95 1.06
C GLU A 163 21.24 -0.16 0.01
N ASP A 164 20.97 -1.42 0.38
CA ASP A 164 21.01 -2.57 -0.53
C ASP A 164 20.09 -2.35 -1.74
N TYR A 165 18.87 -1.84 -1.52
CA TYR A 165 17.91 -1.53 -2.58
C TYR A 165 18.42 -0.39 -3.49
N LEU A 166 18.91 0.71 -2.91
CA LEU A 166 19.39 1.88 -3.66
C LEU A 166 20.62 1.55 -4.50
N LEU A 167 21.57 0.78 -3.95
CA LEU A 167 22.76 0.32 -4.66
C LEU A 167 22.41 -0.64 -5.80
N LYS A 168 21.56 -1.64 -5.55
CA LYS A 168 21.09 -2.59 -6.56
C LYS A 168 20.47 -1.89 -7.76
N HIS A 169 19.69 -0.83 -7.52
CA HIS A 169 18.98 -0.09 -8.56
C HIS A 169 19.71 1.16 -9.06
N ARG A 170 20.94 1.42 -8.59
CA ARG A 170 21.77 2.60 -8.95
C ARG A 170 21.02 3.93 -8.78
N ILE A 171 20.24 4.04 -7.69
CA ILE A 171 19.44 5.23 -7.40
C ILE A 171 20.32 6.26 -6.69
N PRO A 172 20.37 7.53 -7.15
CA PRO A 172 21.16 8.56 -6.48
C PRO A 172 20.54 8.89 -5.12
N HIS A 173 21.38 8.91 -4.10
CA HIS A 173 20.91 9.03 -2.72
C HIS A 173 21.90 9.69 -1.79
N LYS A 174 21.41 10.14 -0.63
CA LYS A 174 22.23 10.68 0.46
C LYS A 174 21.65 10.28 1.81
N PHE A 175 22.50 9.76 2.70
CA PHE A 175 22.19 9.62 4.12
C PHE A 175 22.63 10.89 4.84
N LEU A 176 21.70 11.54 5.55
CA LEU A 176 21.95 12.71 6.36
C LEU A 176 22.02 12.32 7.83
N ASN A 177 23.01 12.87 8.54
CA ASN A 177 23.15 12.75 9.99
C ASN A 177 23.12 14.14 10.61
N PRO A 178 21.97 14.85 10.55
CA PRO A 178 21.92 16.27 10.87
C PRO A 178 22.02 16.57 12.38
N ILE A 179 21.56 15.63 13.22
CA ILE A 179 21.53 15.78 14.67
C ILE A 179 21.80 14.43 15.35
N GLU A 180 22.31 14.50 16.58
CA GLU A 180 22.40 13.37 17.50
C GLU A 180 21.33 13.54 18.58
N LEU A 181 20.40 12.58 18.69
CA LEU A 181 19.33 12.65 19.69
C LEU A 181 19.87 12.22 21.06
N LYS A 182 19.58 13.02 22.09
CA LYS A 182 19.85 12.66 23.48
C LYS A 182 18.69 11.86 24.06
N GLY A 183 18.94 11.19 25.19
CA GLY A 183 17.93 10.36 25.85
C GLY A 183 16.68 11.11 26.30
N GLU A 184 16.80 12.41 26.59
CA GLU A 184 15.69 13.29 26.98
C GLU A 184 14.78 13.61 25.79
N ASP A 185 15.36 13.93 24.62
CA ASP A 185 14.61 14.15 23.38
C ASP A 185 13.75 12.92 23.06
N ILE A 186 14.34 11.71 23.17
CA ILE A 186 13.63 10.46 22.91
C ILE A 186 12.44 10.28 23.87
N LYS A 187 12.56 10.67 25.14
CA LYS A 187 11.44 10.55 26.11
C LYS A 187 10.28 11.46 25.74
N GLU A 188 10.55 12.69 25.32
CA GLU A 188 9.51 13.62 24.88
C GLU A 188 8.77 13.08 23.64
N VAL A 189 9.52 12.56 22.65
CA VAL A 189 8.96 11.97 21.43
C VAL A 189 8.03 10.80 21.71
N LEU A 190 8.38 9.96 22.68
CA LEU A 190 7.59 8.79 23.03
C LEU A 190 6.26 9.14 23.71
N GLY A 191 6.08 10.37 24.18
CA GLY A 191 4.82 10.89 24.73
C GLY A 191 3.88 11.50 23.68
N ARG A 192 4.29 11.55 22.40
CA ARG A 192 3.49 12.09 21.28
C ARG A 192 3.49 11.11 20.10
N TYR A 193 2.81 11.46 19.01
CA TYR A 193 2.87 10.71 17.76
C TYR A 193 4.26 10.88 17.13
N PRO A 194 5.07 9.82 16.93
CA PRO A 194 6.48 9.99 16.55
C PRO A 194 6.74 10.71 15.23
N CYS A 195 5.81 10.59 14.27
CA CYS A 195 5.96 11.30 13.00
C CYS A 195 5.89 12.81 13.16
N ASP A 196 5.18 13.33 14.17
CA ASP A 196 5.10 14.78 14.43
C ASP A 196 6.48 15.33 14.76
N PHE A 197 7.21 14.65 15.65
CA PHE A 197 8.59 15.00 15.95
C PHE A 197 9.52 14.94 14.73
N CYS A 198 9.45 13.86 13.96
CA CYS A 198 10.25 13.72 12.75
C CYS A 198 9.95 14.84 11.74
N ASN A 199 8.69 15.26 11.63
CA ASN A 199 8.26 16.36 10.77
C ASN A 199 8.65 17.74 11.32
N ASP A 200 8.72 17.95 12.63
CA ASP A 200 9.04 19.26 13.20
C ASP A 200 10.54 19.54 13.22
N VAL A 201 11.33 18.54 13.64
CA VAL A 201 12.76 18.71 13.91
C VAL A 201 13.59 18.33 12.70
N VAL A 202 13.25 17.24 12.04
CA VAL A 202 14.16 16.62 11.08
C VAL A 202 13.88 17.04 9.63
N PHE A 203 12.62 17.33 9.34
CA PHE A 203 12.15 17.74 8.03
C PHE A 203 12.92 18.93 7.43
N LYS A 204 13.31 19.91 8.25
CA LYS A 204 14.02 21.12 7.81
C LYS A 204 15.32 20.80 7.05
N PHE A 205 16.04 19.76 7.49
CA PHE A 205 17.28 19.33 6.84
C PHE A 205 17.02 18.74 5.44
N VAL A 206 15.91 18.02 5.26
CA VAL A 206 15.55 17.46 3.95
C VAL A 206 15.12 18.58 2.99
N VAL A 207 14.40 19.59 3.50
CA VAL A 207 14.04 20.80 2.73
C VAL A 207 15.29 21.56 2.28
N GLU A 208 16.27 21.73 3.16
CA GLU A 208 17.53 22.40 2.81
C GLU A 208 18.29 21.65 1.71
N GLU A 209 18.30 20.31 1.76
CA GLU A 209 18.86 19.50 0.67
C GLU A 209 18.08 19.67 -0.64
N CYS A 210 16.75 19.72 -0.60
CA CYS A 210 15.92 20.00 -1.78
C CYS A 210 16.31 21.35 -2.40
N LYS A 211 16.46 22.40 -1.58
CA LYS A 211 16.89 23.74 -2.02
C LYS A 211 18.28 23.71 -2.65
N ARG A 212 19.25 23.06 -2.01
CA ARG A 212 20.62 22.91 -2.52
C ARG A 212 20.67 22.25 -3.89
N MET A 213 19.74 21.33 -4.15
CA MET A 213 19.62 20.61 -5.41
C MET A 213 18.78 21.32 -6.48
N GLY A 214 18.13 22.44 -6.12
CA GLY A 214 17.17 23.14 -6.97
C GLY A 214 15.93 22.29 -7.28
N ILE A 215 15.47 21.45 -6.34
CA ILE A 215 14.31 20.58 -6.51
C ILE A 215 13.14 21.11 -5.68
N GLY A 216 12.02 21.41 -6.33
CA GLY A 216 10.82 21.99 -5.71
C GLY A 216 9.82 20.98 -5.13
N TYR A 217 10.10 19.67 -5.20
CA TYR A 217 9.15 18.62 -4.83
C TYR A 217 9.79 17.60 -3.89
N LEU A 218 9.17 17.40 -2.73
CA LEU A 218 9.58 16.47 -1.70
C LEU A 218 8.42 15.51 -1.36
N ILE A 219 8.63 14.22 -1.63
CA ILE A 219 7.73 13.15 -1.20
C ILE A 219 8.05 12.79 0.25
N ASN A 220 7.11 13.06 1.14
CA ASN A 220 7.15 12.66 2.54
C ASN A 220 5.80 12.04 2.91
N ASN A 221 5.74 10.70 2.99
CA ASN A 221 4.50 9.97 3.27
C ASN A 221 4.05 10.05 4.74
N HIS A 222 4.79 10.77 5.59
CA HIS A 222 4.57 10.85 7.03
C HIS A 222 3.97 12.19 7.47
N ILE A 223 3.67 13.12 6.54
CA ILE A 223 2.93 14.36 6.83
C ILE A 223 1.42 14.08 6.92
N HIS A 224 0.69 14.93 7.65
CA HIS A 224 -0.76 14.73 7.85
C HIS A 224 -1.60 15.08 6.62
N GLN A 225 -1.21 16.07 5.82
CA GLN A 225 -1.97 16.52 4.65
C GLN A 225 -1.57 15.78 3.37
N GLU A 226 -2.42 15.80 2.34
CA GLU A 226 -2.07 15.28 1.00
C GLU A 226 -0.91 16.09 0.40
N ILE A 227 -1.03 17.41 0.47
CA ILE A 227 -0.02 18.37 -0.01
C ILE A 227 0.10 19.51 1.00
N GLU A 228 1.33 19.94 1.24
CA GLU A 228 1.66 21.14 2.00
C GLU A 228 2.70 21.95 1.22
N ARG A 229 2.69 23.28 1.35
CA ARG A 229 3.72 24.13 0.77
C ARG A 229 4.58 24.71 1.89
N PHE A 230 5.87 24.39 1.87
CA PHE A 230 6.84 24.95 2.80
C PHE A 230 7.88 25.76 2.04
N LYS A 231 7.80 27.09 2.14
CA LYS A 231 8.57 28.03 1.31
C LYS A 231 8.29 27.75 -0.18
N ASP A 232 9.33 27.40 -0.95
CA ASP A 232 9.26 27.13 -2.39
C ASP A 232 9.19 25.63 -2.72
N ILE A 233 8.99 24.78 -1.72
CA ILE A 233 8.96 23.32 -1.87
C ILE A 233 7.55 22.80 -1.58
N TYR A 234 7.04 22.00 -2.51
CA TYR A 234 5.83 21.21 -2.33
C TYR A 234 6.15 19.92 -1.61
N LEU A 235 5.43 19.69 -0.53
CA LEU A 235 5.45 18.48 0.27
C LEU A 235 4.27 17.62 -0.12
N ILE A 236 4.54 16.35 -0.42
CA ILE A 236 3.52 15.47 -0.98
C ILE A 236 3.49 14.18 -0.16
N ASN A 237 2.37 13.90 0.48
CA ASN A 237 2.05 12.58 1.00
C ASN A 237 1.44 11.74 -0.12
N PHE A 238 2.28 10.97 -0.81
CA PHE A 238 1.83 10.23 -1.98
C PHE A 238 0.83 9.12 -1.62
N LEU A 239 0.93 8.52 -0.43
CA LEU A 239 0.01 7.46 0.02
C LEU A 239 -1.39 7.98 0.35
N LYS A 240 -1.51 9.24 0.78
CA LYS A 240 -2.82 9.91 0.98
C LYS A 240 -3.39 10.42 -0.34
N LEU A 241 -2.53 10.96 -1.21
CA LEU A 241 -2.96 11.55 -2.48
C LEU A 241 -3.36 10.48 -3.51
N TYR A 242 -2.56 9.42 -3.66
CA TYR A 242 -2.73 8.40 -4.71
C TYR A 242 -3.16 7.05 -4.12
N PRO A 243 -4.19 6.37 -4.69
CA PRO A 243 -4.76 5.14 -4.12
C PRO A 243 -3.90 3.89 -4.40
N LEU A 244 -2.65 3.88 -3.91
CA LEU A 244 -1.70 2.79 -4.09
C LEU A 244 -2.04 1.62 -3.15
N LYS A 245 -2.36 0.42 -3.64
CA LYS A 245 -2.71 -0.72 -2.76
C LYS A 245 -1.55 -1.11 -1.83
N ARG A 246 -1.80 -1.09 -0.52
CA ARG A 246 -0.83 -1.36 0.55
C ARG A 246 -0.39 -2.82 0.53
N ASP A 247 -1.30 -3.72 0.16
CA ASP A 247 -1.04 -5.14 0.00
C ASP A 247 0.07 -5.39 -1.03
N THR A 248 -0.06 -4.75 -2.20
CA THR A 248 0.93 -4.83 -3.29
C THR A 248 2.29 -4.31 -2.84
N LEU A 249 2.32 -3.28 -1.99
CA LEU A 249 3.58 -2.75 -1.44
C LEU A 249 4.19 -3.71 -0.41
N ARG A 250 3.38 -4.31 0.48
CA ARG A 250 3.86 -5.26 1.51
C ARG A 250 4.38 -6.56 0.91
N ILE A 251 3.74 -7.06 -0.15
CA ILE A 251 4.12 -8.31 -0.80
C ILE A 251 5.44 -8.15 -1.55
N ASN A 252 5.61 -7.03 -2.25
CA ASN A 252 6.74 -6.85 -3.16
C ASN A 252 7.96 -6.16 -2.52
N TYR A 253 7.78 -5.46 -1.39
CA TYR A 253 8.84 -4.70 -0.75
C TYR A 253 8.84 -4.89 0.77
N PRO A 254 10.04 -4.87 1.40
CA PRO A 254 10.13 -4.95 2.86
C PRO A 254 9.38 -3.80 3.54
N TYR A 255 8.49 -4.12 4.48
CA TYR A 255 7.90 -3.13 5.37
C TYR A 255 8.93 -2.64 6.38
N LEU A 256 9.28 -1.36 6.31
CA LEU A 256 10.33 -0.77 7.14
C LEU A 256 9.77 -0.35 8.51
N LYS A 257 10.02 -1.16 9.54
CA LYS A 257 9.47 -0.91 10.89
C LYS A 257 10.07 0.35 11.52
N CYS A 258 9.24 1.28 11.98
CA CYS A 258 9.67 2.48 12.70
C CYS A 258 9.92 2.15 14.19
N PRO A 259 11.17 2.26 14.71
CA PRO A 259 11.46 1.95 16.11
C PRO A 259 10.70 2.85 17.08
N LEU A 260 10.63 4.16 16.81
CA LEU A 260 9.89 5.10 17.65
C LEU A 260 8.41 4.73 17.74
N MET A 261 7.77 4.45 16.60
CA MET A 261 6.36 4.02 16.58
C MET A 261 6.15 2.75 17.41
N ILE A 262 7.03 1.76 17.29
CA ILE A 262 6.94 0.54 18.10
C ILE A 262 7.03 0.86 19.59
N GLN A 263 7.95 1.74 20.00
CA GLN A 263 8.12 2.10 21.41
C GLN A 263 6.95 2.95 21.94
N SER A 264 6.41 3.88 21.15
CA SER A 264 5.22 4.65 21.53
C SER A 264 4.01 3.74 21.67
N LEU A 265 3.79 2.81 20.74
CA LEU A 265 2.69 1.84 20.82
C LEU A 265 2.78 0.93 22.06
N LYS A 266 3.97 0.64 22.59
CA LYS A 266 4.10 -0.13 23.85
C LYS A 266 3.59 0.64 25.07
N ARG A 267 3.61 1.98 25.02
CA ARG A 267 3.34 2.86 26.17
C ARG A 267 1.96 3.49 26.11
N ASP A 268 1.46 3.76 24.91
CA ASP A 268 0.23 4.50 24.68
C ASP A 268 -0.83 3.63 24.01
N LYS A 269 -1.91 3.34 24.75
CA LYS A 269 -3.06 2.57 24.25
C LYS A 269 -3.93 3.37 23.29
N ASP A 270 -4.08 4.67 23.48
CA ASP A 270 -4.90 5.52 22.62
C ASP A 270 -4.24 5.66 21.25
N LEU A 271 -2.90 5.76 21.22
CA LEU A 271 -2.14 5.68 20.00
C LEU A 271 -2.34 4.35 19.27
N LYS A 272 -2.37 3.21 19.98
CA LYS A 272 -2.70 1.91 19.35
C LYS A 272 -4.07 1.96 18.67
N VAL A 273 -5.09 2.48 19.37
CA VAL A 273 -6.44 2.60 18.83
C VAL A 273 -6.45 3.49 17.58
N LYS A 274 -5.71 4.60 17.60
CA LYS A 274 -5.57 5.49 16.43
C LYS A 274 -4.97 4.76 15.22
N VAL A 275 -3.83 4.07 15.40
CA VAL A 275 -3.19 3.33 14.29
C VAL A 275 -4.08 2.19 13.77
N ILE A 276 -4.79 1.48 14.66
CA ILE A 276 -5.76 0.45 14.25
C ILE A 276 -6.89 1.08 13.43
N ARG A 277 -7.40 2.25 13.83
CA ARG A 277 -8.43 2.98 13.07
C ARG A 277 -7.93 3.36 11.67
N ASP A 278 -6.68 3.81 11.55
CA ASP A 278 -6.08 4.13 10.26
C ASP A 278 -6.05 2.90 9.34
N ILE A 279 -5.64 1.73 9.84
CA ILE A 279 -5.65 0.47 9.09
C ILE A 279 -7.07 0.08 8.68
N VAL A 280 -8.04 0.18 9.59
CA VAL A 280 -9.44 -0.10 9.30
C VAL A 280 -9.96 0.84 8.19
N SER A 281 -9.58 2.12 8.20
CA SER A 281 -9.90 3.06 7.12
C SER A 281 -9.31 2.62 5.79
N GLU A 282 -8.03 2.20 5.76
CA GLU A 282 -7.39 1.69 4.55
C GLU A 282 -8.12 0.45 3.99
N VAL A 283 -8.65 -0.42 4.86
CA VAL A 283 -9.47 -1.56 4.46
C VAL A 283 -10.81 -1.11 3.86
N TYR A 284 -11.51 -0.18 4.51
CA TYR A 284 -12.79 0.33 4.01
C TYR A 284 -12.65 1.07 2.67
N GLU A 285 -11.53 1.74 2.47
CA GLU A 285 -11.21 2.44 1.23
C GLU A 285 -10.75 1.51 0.09
N GLY A 286 -10.63 0.20 0.35
CA GLY A 286 -10.18 -0.78 -0.64
C GLY A 286 -8.68 -0.68 -0.96
N LEU A 287 -7.91 -0.05 -0.08
CA LEU A 287 -6.47 0.13 -0.21
C LEU A 287 -5.68 -1.00 0.46
N MET A 288 -6.33 -1.75 1.36
CA MET A 288 -5.79 -2.94 2.03
C MET A 288 -6.86 -4.04 2.08
N GLU A 289 -6.48 -5.29 1.82
CA GLU A 289 -7.40 -6.43 1.93
C GLU A 289 -7.72 -6.74 3.41
N PRO A 290 -8.96 -7.11 3.75
CA PRO A 290 -9.35 -7.36 5.15
C PRO A 290 -8.47 -8.38 5.89
N GLY A 291 -8.02 -9.42 5.19
CA GLY A 291 -7.14 -10.44 5.78
C GLY A 291 -5.77 -9.88 6.18
N ILE A 292 -5.17 -9.06 5.32
CA ILE A 292 -3.90 -8.37 5.61
C ILE A 292 -4.13 -7.35 6.72
N GLY A 293 -5.19 -6.54 6.64
CA GLY A 293 -5.53 -5.58 7.69
C GLY A 293 -5.68 -6.23 9.07
N ALA A 294 -6.34 -7.38 9.16
CA ALA A 294 -6.47 -8.14 10.39
C ALA A 294 -5.10 -8.62 10.93
N GLU A 295 -4.22 -9.12 10.06
CA GLU A 295 -2.86 -9.51 10.45
C GLU A 295 -2.09 -8.33 11.06
N VAL A 296 -2.10 -7.16 10.40
CA VAL A 296 -1.40 -5.97 10.88
C VAL A 296 -1.97 -5.48 12.22
N ILE A 297 -3.30 -5.50 12.38
CA ILE A 297 -3.95 -5.14 13.65
C ILE A 297 -3.51 -6.10 14.78
N LEU A 298 -3.42 -7.40 14.50
CA LEU A 298 -2.93 -8.40 15.46
C LEU A 298 -1.45 -8.17 15.80
N GLU A 299 -0.61 -7.82 14.82
CA GLU A 299 0.79 -7.43 15.06
C GLU A 299 0.87 -6.26 16.05
N ILE A 300 0.07 -5.21 15.85
CA ILE A 300 0.02 -4.02 16.71
C ILE A 300 -0.52 -4.36 18.10
N GLY A 301 -1.57 -5.17 18.19
CA GLY A 301 -2.14 -5.61 19.47
C GLY A 301 -1.09 -6.25 20.37
N ARG A 302 -0.28 -7.15 19.79
CA ARG A 302 0.81 -7.90 20.47
C ARG A 302 2.01 -7.03 20.86
N VAL A 303 2.12 -5.79 20.38
CA VAL A 303 3.24 -4.90 20.75
C VAL A 303 3.17 -4.61 22.25
N GLY A 304 4.19 -5.04 23.00
CA GLY A 304 4.29 -4.83 24.45
C GLY A 304 3.69 -5.95 25.29
N GLU A 305 3.03 -6.93 24.69
CA GLU A 305 2.70 -8.19 25.36
C GLU A 305 3.99 -9.02 25.45
N ASN A 306 4.59 -9.08 26.65
CA ASN A 306 5.64 -10.05 26.90
C ASN A 306 5.09 -11.43 26.56
N LYS A 307 5.81 -12.21 25.73
CA LYS A 307 5.61 -13.66 25.67
C LYS A 307 5.70 -14.14 27.12
N LYS A 308 4.56 -14.35 27.79
CA LYS A 308 4.53 -15.15 29.01
C LYS A 308 5.19 -16.44 28.59
N LYS A 309 6.42 -16.67 29.06
CA LYS A 309 7.10 -17.96 28.95
C LYS A 309 6.06 -18.96 29.42
N LYS A 310 5.63 -19.83 28.51
CA LYS A 310 4.96 -21.07 28.91
C LYS A 310 5.99 -21.77 29.79
N ILE A 311 5.74 -21.73 31.10
CA ILE A 311 6.29 -22.67 32.07
C ILE A 311 5.50 -23.95 31.87
#